data_AF-A0A0L8H9W9-F1
#
_entry.id   AF-A0A0L8H9W9-F1
#
_cell.length_a   1.000
_cell.length_b   1.000
_cell.length_c   1.000
_cell.angle_alpha   90.00
_cell.angle_beta   90.00
_cell.angle_gamma   90.00
#
_symmetry.space_group_name_H-M   'P 1'
#
loop_
_entity.id
_entity.type
_entity.pdbx_description
1 polymer ?
#
loop_
_entity_poly.entity_id
_entity_poly.type
_entity_poly.pdbx_seq_one_letter_code
_entity_poly.pdbx_strand_id
1 'polypeptide(L)' 'MLSVAQNVLWRAHLTNVQLYQNLPKVTEKIQQRRIRIAGHFVRYPGEPVCQLVLW' A
#
# COMPACT_ATOMS: atom_id res chain seq x y z
N MET A 1 2.09 12.87 -7.37
CA MET A 1 1.53 13.73 -6.30
C MET A 1 0.06 13.95 -6.58
N LEU A 2 -0.82 13.38 -5.75
CA LEU A 2 -2.28 13.52 -5.92
C LEU A 2 -2.74 14.98 -5.69
N SER A 3 -1.99 15.74 -4.87
CA SER A 3 -2.16 17.19 -4.68
C SER A 3 -2.13 17.98 -5.99
N VAL A 4 -1.13 17.72 -6.83
CA VAL A 4 -0.98 18.41 -8.13
C VAL A 4 -2.12 18.05 -9.08
N ALA A 5 -2.52 16.77 -9.10
CA ALA A 5 -3.64 16.31 -9.92
C ALA A 5 -5.00 16.90 -9.50
N GLN A 6 -5.16 17.25 -8.21
CA GLN A 6 -6.35 17.91 -7.68
C GLN A 6 -6.22 19.45 -7.64
N ASN A 7 -5.15 20.01 -8.23
CA ASN A 7 -4.84 21.44 -8.22
C ASN A 7 -4.80 22.05 -6.80
N VAL A 8 -4.36 21.26 -5.83
CA VAL A 8 -4.17 21.70 -4.43
C VAL A 8 -2.82 22.37 -4.30
N LEU A 9 -2.85 23.64 -3.89
CA LEU A 9 -1.66 24.40 -3.53
C LEU A 9 -1.05 23.88 -2.22
N TRP A 10 0.28 23.82 -2.16
CA TRP A 10 1.02 23.36 -0.97
C TRP A 10 0.68 24.14 0.32
N ARG A 11 0.26 25.39 0.19
CA ARG A 11 -0.17 26.26 1.31
C ARG A 11 -1.51 25.85 1.93
N ALA A 12 -2.27 24.98 1.29
CA ALA A 12 -3.55 24.51 1.82
C ALA A 12 -3.38 23.58 3.03
N HIS A 13 -2.16 23.13 3.34
CA HIS A 13 -1.84 22.25 4.48
C HIS A 13 -2.83 21.09 4.65
N LEU A 14 -3.30 20.52 3.53
CA LEU A 14 -4.27 19.44 3.56
C LEU A 14 -3.67 18.19 4.19
N THR A 15 -4.41 17.60 5.11
CA THR A 15 -4.05 16.33 5.72
C THR A 15 -4.21 15.18 4.71
N ASN A 16 -3.47 14.09 4.91
CA ASN A 16 -3.61 12.89 4.07
C ASN A 16 -5.05 12.35 4.05
N VAL A 17 -5.80 12.48 5.15
CA VAL A 17 -7.20 12.07 5.23
C VAL A 17 -8.06 12.90 4.26
N GLN A 18 -7.86 14.23 4.22
CA GLN A 18 -8.59 15.12 3.33
C GLN A 18 -8.19 14.95 1.86
N LEU A 19 -6.92 14.62 1.59
CA LEU A 19 -6.37 14.54 0.25
C LEU A 19 -6.70 13.21 -0.45
N TYR A 20 -6.67 12.11 0.29
CA TYR A 20 -6.95 10.77 -0.22
C TYR A 20 -8.41 10.35 0.01
N GLN A 21 -9.13 10.96 0.95
CA GLN A 21 -10.54 10.68 1.24
C GLN A 21 -10.84 9.17 1.30
N ASN A 22 -11.66 8.68 0.37
CA ASN A 22 -12.12 7.29 0.28
C ASN A 22 -11.23 6.41 -0.61
N LEU A 23 -10.09 6.93 -1.10
CA LEU A 23 -9.17 6.14 -1.91
C LEU A 23 -8.54 5.05 -1.02
N PRO A 24 -8.55 3.78 -1.47
CA PRO A 24 -7.90 2.71 -0.74
C PRO A 24 -6.42 3.03 -0.60
N LYS A 25 -5.91 2.89 0.62
CA LYS A 25 -4.49 3.17 0.90
C LYS A 25 -3.64 2.26 0.04
N VAL A 26 -2.53 2.78 -0.47
CA VAL A 26 -1.56 1.98 -1.23
C VAL A 26 -1.12 0.74 -0.43
N THR A 27 -1.02 0.87 0.89
CA THR A 27 -0.78 -0.22 1.83
C THR A 27 -1.76 -1.38 1.68
N GLU A 28 -3.05 -1.11 1.49
CA GLU A 28 -4.09 -2.13 1.34
C GLU A 28 -3.90 -2.90 0.03
N LYS A 29 -3.61 -2.19 -1.06
CA LYS A 29 -3.29 -2.81 -2.37
C LYS A 29 -2.00 -3.64 -2.30
N ILE A 30 -1.00 -3.18 -1.56
CA ILE A 30 0.25 -3.91 -1.32
C ILE A 30 -0.04 -5.16 -0.47
N GLN A 31 -0.84 -5.05 0.59
CA GLN A 31 -1.23 -6.15 1.46
C GLN A 31 -1.98 -7.23 0.68
N GLN A 32 -2.98 -6.86 -0.12
CA GLN A 32 -3.72 -7.79 -0.98
C GLN A 32 -2.79 -8.53 -1.96
N ARG A 33 -1.85 -7.81 -2.60
CA ARG A 33 -0.86 -8.42 -3.48
C ARG A 33 0.09 -9.35 -2.72
N ARG A 34 0.54 -8.97 -1.52
CA ARG A 34 1.37 -9.80 -0.64
C ARG A 34 0.67 -11.08 -0.21
N ILE A 35 -0.61 -11.01 0.17
CA ILE A 35 -1.41 -12.19 0.53
C ILE A 35 -1.57 -13.11 -0.69
N ARG A 36 -1.87 -12.55 -1.87
CA ARG A 36 -1.97 -13.33 -3.11
C ARG A 36 -0.67 -14.04 -3.45
N ILE A 37 0.44 -13.34 -3.29
CA ILE A 37 1.79 -13.89 -3.51
C ILE A 37 2.11 -14.97 -2.46
N ALA A 38 1.84 -14.73 -1.18
CA ALA A 38 2.04 -15.71 -0.09
C ALA A 38 1.20 -16.98 -0.30
N GLY A 39 -0.06 -16.84 -0.73
CA GLY A 39 -0.92 -17.98 -1.08
C GLY A 39 -0.41 -18.74 -2.32
N HIS A 40 0.23 -18.05 -3.26
CA HIS A 40 0.92 -18.69 -4.39
C HIS A 40 2.24 -19.38 -3.96
N PHE A 41 2.84 -18.94 -2.85
CA PHE A 41 4.03 -19.53 -2.25
C PHE A 41 3.74 -20.69 -1.29
N VAL A 42 2.53 -21.29 -1.32
CA VAL A 42 2.36 -22.69 -0.88
C VAL A 42 3.02 -23.60 -1.91
N ARG A 43 4.35 -23.58 -1.93
CA ARG A 43 5.18 -24.54 -2.66
C ARG A 43 6.33 -24.89 -1.76
N TYR A 44 6.27 -26.13 -1.27
CA TYR A 44 7.30 -26.85 -0.52
C TYR A 44 7.33 -26.60 1.01
N PRO A 45 7.16 -27.65 1.84
CA PRO A 45 7.02 -27.55 3.31
C PRO A 45 8.37 -27.41 4.01
N GLY A 46 9.25 -26.51 3.55
CA GLY A 46 10.62 -26.45 4.06
C GLY A 46 11.33 -25.10 3.98
N GLU A 47 10.86 -24.15 3.17
CA GLU A 47 11.58 -22.89 2.98
C GLU A 47 10.62 -21.68 2.96
N PRO A 48 10.69 -20.77 3.94
CA PRO A 48 10.02 -19.49 3.84
C PRO A 48 10.72 -18.66 2.76
N VAL A 49 9.98 -18.27 1.73
CA VAL A 49 10.51 -17.58 0.53
C VAL A 49 11.13 -16.22 0.84
N CYS A 50 10.81 -15.59 1.97
CA CYS A 50 11.52 -14.39 2.44
C CYS A 50 11.32 -14.19 3.95
N GLN A 51 12.36 -13.68 4.61
CA GLN A 51 12.26 -13.17 5.97
C GLN A 51 11.34 -11.94 5.96
N LEU A 52 10.27 -12.02 6.75
CA LEU A 52 9.23 -11.01 6.86
C LEU A 52 9.84 -9.68 7.36
N VAL A 53 10.21 -8.76 6.47
CA VAL A 53 10.56 -7.39 6.86
C VAL A 53 9.27 -6.60 7.04
N LEU A 54 8.78 -6.58 8.29
CA LEU A 54 7.75 -5.67 8.75
C LEU A 54 8.34 -4.26 8.82
N TRP A 55 7.79 -3.36 8.01
CA TRP A 55 7.87 -1.91 8.19
C TRP A 55 6.45 -1.39 8.22
#